data_AF-A0A955DUU2-F1
#
_entry.id   AF-A0A955DUU2-F1
#
_cell.length_a   1.000
_cell.length_b   1.000
_cell.length_c   1.000
_cell.angle_alpha   90.00
_cell.angle_beta   90.00
_cell.angle_gamma   90.00
#
_symmetry.space_group_name_H-M   'P 1'
#
loop_
_entity.id
_entity.type
_entity.pdbx_description
1 polymer ?
#
loop_
_entity_poly.entity_id
_entity_poly.type
_entity_poly.pdbx_seq_one_letter_code
_entity_poly.pdbx_strand_id
1 'polypeptide(L)'
;DAGVGVYGAFDLGGVVIDYDLILSNGLDEDFSTTPGGGFRDSRNSFREDNNDSKMILGRIGVRPDLDFLDSSYLGLSFGFGRYDDRDQRDYRLFGFDWSLKKGDFELIGEYARFDLDRGTREKALGVPGGAEGFYLQLNFHFFPESWRGTTRFFTEESTFTLVFRVGTMDTDDVTEGIDRALRGDAYRDDPWRYTIGLNFRPVEKTVLKFEYQFWVESGGIDDADNDRFVCSLATYF
;
A
#
# COMPACT_ATOMS: atom_id res chain seq x y z
N ASP A 1 -13.90 12.51 6.06
CA ASP A 1 -14.57 12.36 7.36
C ASP A 1 -14.29 13.52 8.28
N ALA A 2 -15.24 13.82 9.16
CA ALA A 2 -14.98 14.67 10.32
C ALA A 2 -14.13 13.87 11.32
N GLY A 3 -13.09 14.50 11.86
CA GLY A 3 -12.19 13.89 12.82
C GLY A 3 -11.21 14.88 13.41
N VAL A 4 -10.53 14.46 14.47
CA VAL A 4 -9.44 15.20 15.12
C VAL A 4 -8.22 14.32 15.17
N GLY A 5 -7.06 14.89 14.87
CA GLY A 5 -5.78 14.19 14.90
C GLY A 5 -4.77 14.87 15.80
N VAL A 6 -3.84 14.08 16.32
CA VAL A 6 -2.63 14.55 17.00
C VAL A 6 -1.44 13.83 16.40
N TYR A 7 -0.42 14.60 16.03
CA TYR A 7 0.82 14.07 15.47
C TYR A 7 2.01 14.74 16.14
N GLY A 8 3.16 14.09 16.10
CA GLY A 8 4.37 14.61 16.69
C GLY A 8 5.56 13.71 16.45
N ALA A 9 6.70 14.14 16.98
CA ALA A 9 7.92 13.36 16.99
C ALA A 9 8.74 13.60 18.26
N PHE A 10 9.41 12.57 18.72
CA PHE A 10 10.38 12.61 19.81
C PHE A 10 11.75 12.23 19.25
N ASP A 11 12.75 13.07 19.50
CA ASP A 11 14.15 12.72 19.25
C ASP A 11 14.77 12.27 20.58
N LEU A 12 15.22 11.02 20.63
CA LEU A 12 15.79 10.40 21.82
C LEU A 12 17.32 10.28 21.75
N GLY A 13 17.96 10.96 20.80
CA GLY A 13 19.42 10.94 20.63
C GLY A 13 19.90 9.60 20.06
N GLY A 14 19.72 9.42 18.75
CA GLY A 14 20.06 8.19 18.02
C GLY A 14 18.83 7.38 17.59
N VAL A 15 17.63 7.81 17.95
CA VAL A 15 16.37 7.31 17.38
C VAL A 15 15.34 8.43 17.40
N VAL A 16 14.66 8.61 16.28
CA VAL A 16 13.48 9.47 16.18
C VAL A 16 12.24 8.59 16.14
N ILE A 17 11.28 8.88 17.00
CA ILE A 17 9.97 8.23 17.01
C ILE A 17 8.93 9.26 16.58
N ASP A 18 8.24 9.02 15.48
CA ASP A 18 7.09 9.81 15.03
C ASP A 18 5.79 9.09 15.29
N TYR A 19 4.72 9.85 15.50
CA TYR A 19 3.38 9.30 15.66
C TYR A 19 2.35 10.20 15.00
N ASP A 20 1.29 9.58 14.53
CA ASP A 20 0.05 10.23 14.09
C ASP A 20 -1.12 9.38 14.62
N LEU A 21 -2.09 10.03 15.25
CA LEU A 21 -3.29 9.39 15.78
C LEU A 21 -4.49 10.24 15.41
N ILE A 22 -5.47 9.61 14.75
CA ILE A 22 -6.68 10.25 14.25
C ILE A 22 -7.88 9.53 14.87
N LEU A 23 -8.77 10.31 15.46
CA LEU A 23 -10.13 9.88 15.79
C LEU A 23 -11.06 10.48 14.73
N SER A 24 -11.76 9.64 13.98
CA SER A 24 -12.73 10.07 12.97
C SER A 24 -14.07 9.37 13.16
N ASN A 25 -15.08 9.86 12.46
CA ASN A 25 -16.26 9.03 12.22
C ASN A 25 -15.85 7.76 11.45
N GLY A 26 -16.47 6.63 11.77
CA GLY A 26 -16.14 5.33 11.20
C GLY A 26 -16.73 5.11 9.80
N LEU A 27 -16.64 3.86 9.33
CA LEU A 27 -17.33 3.38 8.13
C LEU A 27 -18.76 2.95 8.48
N ASP A 28 -19.76 3.08 7.63
CA ASP A 28 -21.08 2.46 7.88
C ASP A 28 -21.22 1.05 7.25
N GLU A 29 -22.44 0.49 7.26
CA GLU A 29 -22.76 -0.84 6.73
C GLU A 29 -22.96 -0.89 5.19
N ASP A 30 -22.83 0.22 4.47
CA ASP A 30 -23.05 0.29 3.02
C ASP A 30 -21.82 -0.16 2.20
N PHE A 31 -21.27 -1.33 2.55
CA PHE A 31 -20.28 -2.01 1.72
C PHE A 31 -20.90 -2.49 0.41
N SER A 32 -20.21 -2.21 -0.68
CA SER A 32 -20.70 -2.46 -2.04
C SER A 32 -19.81 -3.46 -2.77
N THR A 33 -20.42 -4.48 -3.37
CA THR A 33 -19.72 -5.44 -4.25
C THR A 33 -19.69 -5.00 -5.71
N THR A 34 -20.22 -3.80 -6.01
CA THR A 34 -20.17 -3.25 -7.37
C THR A 34 -18.75 -2.76 -7.72
N PRO A 35 -18.33 -2.88 -8.99
CA PRO A 35 -17.03 -2.36 -9.42
C PRO A 35 -16.87 -0.87 -9.07
N GLY A 36 -15.91 -0.55 -8.21
CA GLY A 36 -15.63 0.82 -7.78
C GLY A 36 -16.41 1.32 -6.56
N GLY A 37 -17.35 0.52 -6.03
CA GLY A 37 -18.06 0.75 -4.76
C GLY A 37 -17.18 0.36 -3.57
N GLY A 38 -17.07 -0.93 -3.25
CA GLY A 38 -16.23 -1.42 -2.15
C GLY A 38 -16.46 -0.66 -0.85
N PHE A 39 -15.36 -0.25 -0.20
CA PHE A 39 -15.34 0.62 0.98
C PHE A 39 -15.68 2.09 0.69
N ARG A 40 -15.77 2.48 -0.58
CA ARG A 40 -16.02 3.89 -0.93
C ARG A 40 -17.40 4.32 -0.48
N ASP A 41 -18.36 3.42 -0.64
CA ASP A 41 -19.76 3.66 -0.35
C ASP A 41 -20.02 3.69 1.17
N SER A 42 -19.17 3.03 1.96
CA SER A 42 -19.25 3.05 3.43
C SER A 42 -18.50 4.19 4.11
N ARG A 43 -17.86 5.09 3.35
CA ARG A 43 -17.15 6.26 3.91
C ARG A 43 -18.15 7.33 4.32
N ASN A 44 -17.84 8.02 5.41
CA ASN A 44 -18.73 9.04 5.91
C ASN A 44 -18.80 10.29 4.99
N SER A 45 -19.96 10.92 4.99
CA SER A 45 -20.17 12.26 4.47
C SER A 45 -19.85 13.31 5.54
N PHE A 46 -19.57 14.54 5.12
CA PHE A 46 -19.34 15.65 6.08
C PHE A 46 -20.61 16.08 6.84
N ARG A 47 -21.80 15.59 6.46
CA ARG A 47 -23.08 16.20 6.86
C ARG A 47 -23.84 15.44 7.95
N GLU A 48 -23.59 14.14 8.13
CA GLU A 48 -24.36 13.27 9.00
C GLU A 48 -23.42 12.30 9.74
N ASP A 49 -23.75 11.92 10.98
CA ASP A 49 -23.11 10.78 11.65
C ASP A 49 -23.82 9.52 11.15
N ASN A 50 -23.08 8.62 10.51
CA ASN A 50 -23.62 7.51 9.74
C ASN A 50 -23.68 6.19 10.52
N ASN A 51 -23.05 6.10 11.71
CA ASN A 51 -23.08 4.85 12.49
C ASN A 51 -22.92 4.99 14.02
N ASP A 52 -23.04 6.20 14.57
CA ASP A 52 -22.81 6.58 15.98
C ASP A 52 -21.44 6.14 16.57
N SER A 53 -20.60 5.48 15.77
CA SER A 53 -19.34 4.87 16.15
C SER A 53 -18.17 5.74 15.70
N LYS A 54 -17.03 5.54 16.34
CA LYS A 54 -15.81 6.28 16.02
C LYS A 54 -14.70 5.30 15.66
N MET A 55 -13.90 5.69 14.70
CA MET A 55 -12.71 4.96 14.28
C MET A 55 -11.48 5.63 14.86
N ILE A 56 -10.56 4.82 15.36
CA ILE A 56 -9.20 5.23 15.68
C ILE A 56 -8.29 4.72 14.56
N LEU A 57 -7.57 5.64 13.92
CA LEU A 57 -6.46 5.33 13.02
C LEU A 57 -5.18 5.83 13.68
N GLY A 58 -4.10 5.11 13.51
CA GLY A 58 -2.82 5.58 13.99
C GLY A 58 -1.64 5.01 13.24
N ARG A 59 -0.51 5.69 13.38
CA ARG A 59 0.79 5.30 12.87
C ARG A 59 1.86 5.62 13.89
N ILE A 60 2.81 4.72 14.04
CA ILE A 60 4.04 4.93 14.80
C ILE A 60 5.20 4.64 13.85
N GLY A 61 6.05 5.63 13.64
CA GLY A 61 7.29 5.51 12.88
C GLY A 61 8.51 5.53 13.80
N VAL A 62 9.51 4.73 13.48
CA VAL A 62 10.80 4.69 14.17
C VAL A 62 11.91 4.83 13.13
N ARG A 63 12.80 5.79 13.35
CA ARG A 63 13.99 6.07 12.55
C ARG A 63 15.22 5.94 13.43
N PRO A 64 15.78 4.71 13.55
CA PRO A 64 17.02 4.53 14.28
C PRO A 64 18.20 5.07 13.46
N ASP A 65 19.14 5.70 14.14
CA ASP A 65 20.43 6.06 13.57
C ASP A 65 21.33 4.82 13.66
N LEU A 66 21.68 4.26 12.50
CA LEU A 66 22.42 3.02 12.39
C LEU A 66 23.67 3.28 11.55
N ASP A 67 24.86 3.26 12.15
CA ASP A 67 26.13 3.64 11.51
C ASP A 67 26.41 2.93 10.16
N PHE A 68 25.85 1.74 9.95
CA PHE A 68 26.03 0.95 8.74
C PHE A 68 24.99 1.25 7.64
N LEU A 69 23.95 2.02 7.91
CA LEU A 69 22.94 2.51 6.96
C LEU A 69 23.01 4.03 6.84
N ASP A 70 22.63 4.56 5.68
CA ASP A 70 22.54 6.02 5.48
C ASP A 70 21.14 6.53 5.85
N SER A 71 20.12 5.67 5.77
CA SER A 71 18.81 5.92 6.35
C SER A 71 18.13 4.61 6.71
N SER A 72 17.34 4.63 7.79
CA SER A 72 16.47 3.53 8.16
C SER A 72 15.14 4.03 8.72
N TYR A 73 14.06 3.32 8.40
CA TYR A 73 12.71 3.62 8.83
C TYR A 73 11.93 2.34 9.03
N LEU A 74 11.14 2.28 10.11
CA LEU A 74 10.13 1.25 10.38
C LEU A 74 8.83 1.96 10.74
N GLY A 75 7.73 1.57 10.12
CA GLY A 75 6.40 2.12 10.34
C GLY A 75 5.43 1.02 10.71
N LEU A 76 4.58 1.29 11.72
CA LEU A 76 3.44 0.47 12.06
C LEU A 76 2.20 1.34 11.97
N SER A 77 1.23 0.92 11.16
CA SER A 77 -0.07 1.58 11.01
C SER A 77 -1.16 0.66 11.54
N PHE A 78 -2.18 1.24 12.15
CA PHE A 78 -3.31 0.49 12.67
C PHE A 78 -4.60 1.28 12.54
N GLY A 79 -5.71 0.56 12.51
CA GLY A 79 -7.05 1.13 12.49
C GLY A 79 -8.03 0.21 13.18
N PHE A 80 -8.90 0.79 13.99
CA PHE A 80 -9.95 0.05 14.70
C PHE A 80 -11.22 0.88 14.66
N GLY A 81 -12.32 0.26 14.26
CA GLY A 81 -13.62 0.91 14.26
C GLY A 81 -14.73 -0.11 14.25
N ARG A 82 -15.92 0.37 14.57
CA ARG A 82 -17.16 -0.36 14.32
C ARG A 82 -17.86 0.26 13.14
N TYR A 83 -18.62 -0.57 12.43
CA TYR A 83 -19.26 -0.15 11.20
C TYR A 83 -20.78 -0.23 11.20
N ASP A 84 -21.40 -0.85 12.22
CA ASP A 84 -22.85 -0.98 12.29
C ASP A 84 -23.44 -0.09 13.39
N ASP A 85 -24.65 0.43 13.14
CA ASP A 85 -25.41 1.28 14.08
C ASP A 85 -25.76 0.57 15.40
N ARG A 86 -25.58 -0.76 15.46
CA ARG A 86 -25.87 -1.58 16.64
C ARG A 86 -24.64 -1.88 17.49
N ASP A 87 -23.46 -1.37 17.11
CA ASP A 87 -22.20 -1.53 17.84
C ASP A 87 -21.74 -3.01 17.97
N GLN A 88 -22.15 -3.88 17.05
CA GLN A 88 -21.94 -5.32 17.12
C GLN A 88 -20.82 -5.83 16.22
N ARG A 89 -20.36 -5.03 15.25
CA ARG A 89 -19.44 -5.45 14.21
C ARG A 89 -18.27 -4.49 14.09
N ASP A 90 -17.07 -5.06 14.04
CA ASP A 90 -15.83 -4.31 13.97
C ASP A 90 -15.07 -4.58 12.66
N TYR A 91 -14.16 -3.66 12.38
CA TYR A 91 -13.13 -3.84 11.38
C TYR A 91 -11.79 -3.42 11.96
N ARG A 92 -10.73 -4.01 11.40
CA ARG A 92 -9.35 -3.79 11.83
C ARG A 92 -8.48 -3.57 10.62
N LEU A 93 -7.61 -2.59 10.71
CA LEU A 93 -6.53 -2.33 9.77
C LEU A 93 -5.22 -2.54 10.49
N PHE A 94 -4.29 -3.19 9.81
CA PHE A 94 -2.92 -3.31 10.26
C PHE A 94 -2.00 -3.11 9.08
N GLY A 95 -0.92 -2.36 9.29
CA GLY A 95 0.10 -2.12 8.29
C GLY A 95 1.48 -2.11 8.92
N PHE A 96 2.45 -2.64 8.20
CA PHE A 96 3.86 -2.55 8.55
C PHE A 96 4.65 -2.18 7.30
N ASP A 97 5.49 -1.15 7.40
CA ASP A 97 6.32 -0.70 6.31
C ASP A 97 7.72 -0.33 6.78
N TRP A 98 8.66 -0.34 5.87
CA TRP A 98 10.05 -0.06 6.18
C TRP A 98 10.82 0.42 4.96
N SER A 99 11.88 1.18 5.22
CA SER A 99 12.87 1.56 4.21
C SER A 99 14.27 1.54 4.79
N LEU A 100 15.22 0.99 4.04
CA LEU A 100 16.64 0.93 4.39
C LEU A 100 17.44 1.42 3.19
N LYS A 101 18.43 2.29 3.42
CA LYS A 101 19.30 2.81 2.37
C LYS A 101 20.77 2.66 2.76
N LYS A 102 21.59 2.21 1.81
CA LYS A 102 23.05 2.26 1.91
C LYS A 102 23.69 2.56 0.56
N GLY A 103 24.34 3.70 0.46
CA GLY A 103 24.90 4.24 -0.77
C GLY A 103 23.83 4.32 -1.86
N ASP A 104 24.12 3.65 -2.96
CA ASP A 104 23.28 3.60 -4.16
C ASP A 104 22.11 2.62 -4.05
N PHE A 105 22.06 1.80 -2.99
CA PHE A 105 21.00 0.81 -2.80
C PHE A 105 19.96 1.30 -1.81
N GLU A 106 18.69 1.11 -2.16
CA GLU A 106 17.55 1.35 -1.29
C GLU A 106 16.60 0.14 -1.37
N LEU A 107 16.13 -0.32 -0.21
CA LEU A 107 15.24 -1.46 -0.06
C LEU A 107 14.02 -1.01 0.74
N ILE A 108 12.83 -1.24 0.18
CA ILE A 108 11.55 -0.76 0.71
C ILE A 108 10.59 -1.93 0.77
N GLY A 109 9.79 -2.03 1.82
CA GLY A 109 8.72 -3.01 1.88
C GLY A 109 7.51 -2.50 2.64
N GLU A 110 6.36 -3.10 2.35
CA GLU A 110 5.09 -2.80 3.00
C GLU A 110 4.26 -4.07 3.03
N TYR A 111 3.57 -4.29 4.14
CA TYR A 111 2.51 -5.27 4.33
C TYR A 111 1.30 -4.55 4.89
N ALA A 112 0.11 -4.89 4.39
CA ALA A 112 -1.14 -4.36 4.88
C ALA A 112 -2.16 -5.49 4.99
N ARG A 113 -3.01 -5.41 6.01
CA ARG A 113 -4.11 -6.32 6.26
C ARG A 113 -5.34 -5.55 6.73
N PHE A 114 -6.47 -5.99 6.24
CA PHE A 114 -7.80 -5.57 6.62
C PHE A 114 -8.58 -6.80 7.07
N ASP A 115 -9.29 -6.69 8.19
CA ASP A 115 -10.23 -7.70 8.68
C ASP A 115 -11.59 -7.05 8.93
N LEU A 116 -12.67 -7.71 8.53
CA LEU A 116 -14.05 -7.27 8.69
C LEU A 116 -14.88 -8.38 9.35
N ASP A 117 -15.45 -8.11 10.53
CA ASP A 117 -16.44 -9.01 11.11
C ASP A 117 -17.75 -8.88 10.34
N ARG A 118 -18.04 -9.87 9.48
CA ARG A 118 -19.23 -9.87 8.61
C ARG A 118 -20.49 -10.35 9.33
N GLY A 119 -21.55 -9.55 9.28
CA GLY A 119 -22.91 -9.94 9.61
C GLY A 119 -23.60 -10.76 8.52
N THR A 120 -24.89 -11.02 8.70
CA THR A 120 -25.69 -11.80 7.75
C THR A 120 -25.87 -11.08 6.42
N ARG A 121 -25.99 -9.74 6.43
CA ARG A 121 -26.17 -8.92 5.23
C ARG A 121 -24.90 -8.94 4.38
N GLU A 122 -23.74 -8.68 4.97
CA GLU A 122 -22.44 -8.60 4.28
C GLU A 122 -22.09 -9.95 3.64
N LYS A 123 -22.35 -11.05 4.36
CA LYS A 123 -22.22 -12.42 3.83
C LYS A 123 -23.16 -12.68 2.66
N ALA A 124 -24.41 -12.23 2.75
CA ALA A 124 -25.38 -12.41 1.68
C ALA A 124 -25.06 -11.57 0.43
N LEU A 125 -24.42 -10.41 0.61
CA LEU A 125 -23.97 -9.52 -0.47
C LEU A 125 -22.67 -9.98 -1.14
N GLY A 126 -21.94 -10.92 -0.55
CA GLY A 126 -20.64 -11.35 -1.06
C GLY A 126 -19.51 -10.37 -0.71
N VAL A 127 -19.61 -9.64 0.40
CA VAL A 127 -18.53 -8.75 0.85
C VAL A 127 -17.37 -9.61 1.41
N PRO A 128 -16.11 -9.38 0.99
CA PRO A 128 -14.95 -10.05 1.57
C PRO A 128 -14.81 -9.90 3.08
N GLY A 129 -14.26 -10.93 3.74
CA GLY A 129 -14.01 -10.91 5.19
C GLY A 129 -12.71 -10.21 5.58
N GLY A 130 -11.83 -9.98 4.61
CA GLY A 130 -10.57 -9.29 4.79
C GLY A 130 -9.92 -9.01 3.45
N ALA A 131 -8.73 -8.46 3.52
CA ALA A 131 -7.80 -8.38 2.40
C ALA A 131 -6.39 -8.23 2.98
N GLU A 132 -5.40 -8.85 2.37
CA GLU A 132 -4.01 -8.62 2.74
C GLU A 132 -3.10 -8.54 1.53
N GLY A 133 -1.93 -7.94 1.71
CA GLY A 133 -0.99 -7.84 0.62
C GLY A 133 0.34 -7.33 1.10
N PHE A 134 1.37 -7.58 0.29
CA PHE A 134 2.68 -7.03 0.54
C PHE A 134 3.40 -6.68 -0.75
N TYR A 135 4.41 -5.82 -0.63
CA TYR A 135 5.44 -5.71 -1.65
C TYR A 135 6.82 -5.54 -1.05
N LEU A 136 7.82 -5.90 -1.84
CA LEU A 136 9.23 -5.62 -1.62
C LEU A 136 9.78 -4.94 -2.88
N GLN A 137 10.55 -3.88 -2.70
CA GLN A 137 11.14 -3.10 -3.78
C GLN A 137 12.62 -2.84 -3.51
N LEU A 138 13.46 -3.15 -4.49
CA LEU A 138 14.87 -2.80 -4.54
C LEU A 138 15.10 -1.70 -5.57
N ASN A 139 15.79 -0.66 -5.16
CA ASN A 139 16.24 0.45 -5.98
C ASN A 139 17.77 0.47 -6.05
N PHE A 140 18.32 0.68 -7.24
CA PHE A 140 19.74 0.96 -7.44
C PHE A 140 19.88 2.29 -8.19
N HIS A 141 20.44 3.28 -7.53
CA HIS A 141 20.66 4.63 -8.06
C HIS A 141 22.04 4.70 -8.73
N PHE A 142 22.11 5.22 -9.94
CA PHE A 142 23.38 5.37 -10.64
C PHE A 142 23.31 6.46 -11.69
N PHE A 143 24.45 7.02 -12.05
CA PHE A 143 24.56 7.83 -13.25
C PHE A 143 25.99 7.74 -13.80
N PRO A 144 26.18 7.48 -15.11
CA PRO A 144 27.52 7.48 -15.68
C PRO A 144 28.14 8.88 -15.62
N GLU A 145 29.25 9.03 -14.90
CA GLU A 145 29.97 10.31 -14.78
C GLU A 145 30.39 10.87 -16.14
N SER A 146 30.75 10.02 -17.09
CA SER A 146 31.10 10.43 -18.46
C SER A 146 29.94 11.05 -19.24
N TRP A 147 28.71 10.95 -18.74
CA TRP A 147 27.52 11.54 -19.37
C TRP A 147 27.13 12.87 -18.74
N ARG A 148 27.62 13.21 -17.53
CA ARG A 148 27.31 14.49 -16.88
C ARG A 148 27.80 15.66 -17.71
N GLY A 149 26.96 16.67 -17.84
CA GLY A 149 27.20 17.88 -18.62
C GLY A 149 27.27 17.69 -20.13
N THR A 150 27.18 16.45 -20.65
CA THR A 150 27.30 16.19 -22.10
C THR A 150 26.08 16.68 -22.89
N THR A 151 24.92 16.78 -22.24
CA THR A 151 23.70 17.32 -22.81
C THR A 151 22.97 18.19 -21.79
N ARG A 152 22.03 19.01 -22.27
CA ARG A 152 21.14 19.81 -21.39
C ARG A 152 20.25 18.99 -20.45
N PHE A 153 20.13 17.67 -20.69
CA PHE A 153 19.31 16.77 -19.89
C PHE A 153 20.13 15.96 -18.88
N PHE A 154 21.45 15.81 -19.11
CA PHE A 154 22.36 15.09 -18.24
C PHE A 154 23.09 16.09 -17.36
N THR A 155 22.36 16.64 -16.39
CA THR A 155 22.86 17.64 -15.45
C THR A 155 23.68 16.99 -14.33
N GLU A 156 24.26 17.81 -13.45
CA GLU A 156 24.94 17.33 -12.24
C GLU A 156 23.98 16.60 -11.29
N GLU A 157 22.69 16.96 -11.31
CA GLU A 157 21.64 16.32 -10.49
C GLU A 157 21.10 15.03 -11.13
N SER A 158 21.53 14.70 -12.35
CA SER A 158 20.96 13.59 -13.07
C SER A 158 21.22 12.25 -12.39
N THR A 159 20.17 11.43 -12.31
CA THR A 159 20.23 10.09 -11.75
C THR A 159 19.30 9.14 -12.49
N PHE A 160 19.79 7.94 -12.77
CA PHE A 160 18.97 6.79 -13.10
C PHE A 160 18.66 5.99 -11.84
N THR A 161 17.52 5.34 -11.81
CA THR A 161 17.18 4.36 -10.78
C THR A 161 16.63 3.12 -11.43
N LEU A 162 17.36 2.02 -11.31
CA LEU A 162 16.82 0.70 -11.64
C LEU A 162 15.93 0.25 -10.48
N VAL A 163 14.73 -0.22 -10.80
CA VAL A 163 13.72 -0.65 -9.83
C VAL A 163 13.37 -2.11 -10.10
N PHE A 164 13.40 -2.93 -9.06
CA PHE A 164 12.78 -4.24 -9.06
C PHE A 164 11.75 -4.29 -7.93
N ARG A 165 10.50 -4.61 -8.24
CA ARG A 165 9.44 -4.77 -7.24
C ARG A 165 8.72 -6.08 -7.44
N VAL A 166 8.45 -6.76 -6.33
CA VAL A 166 7.57 -7.93 -6.26
C VAL A 166 6.48 -7.67 -5.24
N GLY A 167 5.26 -8.12 -5.50
CA GLY A 167 4.19 -8.05 -4.52
C GLY A 167 3.01 -8.95 -4.87
N THR A 168 2.13 -9.13 -3.90
CA THR A 168 0.91 -9.93 -4.00
C THR A 168 -0.20 -9.27 -3.19
N MET A 169 -1.44 -9.63 -3.51
CA MET A 169 -2.63 -9.17 -2.81
C MET A 169 -3.66 -10.30 -2.83
N ASP A 170 -4.17 -10.63 -1.66
CA ASP A 170 -5.27 -11.54 -1.37
C ASP A 170 -6.48 -10.69 -0.95
N THR A 171 -7.66 -11.00 -1.49
CA THR A 171 -8.89 -10.27 -1.20
C THR A 171 -9.94 -11.05 -0.42
N ASP A 172 -9.62 -12.19 0.23
CA ASP A 172 -10.54 -13.06 1.00
C ASP A 172 -11.97 -13.05 0.44
N ASP A 173 -12.03 -13.25 -0.88
CA ASP A 173 -13.24 -13.05 -1.64
C ASP A 173 -14.18 -14.24 -1.37
N VAL A 174 -15.49 -13.99 -1.30
CA VAL A 174 -16.44 -15.06 -0.95
C VAL A 174 -16.65 -16.04 -2.10
N THR A 175 -16.05 -15.75 -3.26
CA THR A 175 -15.95 -16.68 -4.38
C THR A 175 -15.02 -17.83 -4.02
N GLU A 176 -14.03 -17.67 -3.14
CA GLU A 176 -13.21 -18.77 -2.62
C GLU A 176 -14.05 -19.90 -2.02
N GLY A 177 -15.16 -19.60 -1.34
CA GLY A 177 -16.03 -20.66 -0.77
C GLY A 177 -16.70 -21.52 -1.86
N ILE A 178 -17.03 -20.92 -3.00
CA ILE A 178 -17.70 -21.57 -4.14
C ILE A 178 -16.65 -22.19 -5.08
N ASP A 179 -15.58 -21.47 -5.40
CA ASP A 179 -14.48 -21.93 -6.25
C ASP A 179 -13.62 -23.00 -5.56
N ARG A 180 -13.36 -22.93 -4.25
CA ARG A 180 -12.75 -24.03 -3.50
C ARG A 180 -13.66 -25.26 -3.45
N ALA A 181 -14.98 -25.08 -3.37
CA ALA A 181 -15.92 -26.20 -3.44
C ALA A 181 -15.96 -26.87 -4.83
N LEU A 182 -15.66 -26.13 -5.90
CA LEU A 182 -15.63 -26.63 -7.28
C LEU A 182 -14.25 -27.10 -7.73
N ARG A 183 -13.16 -26.50 -7.23
CA ARG A 183 -11.77 -26.68 -7.70
C ARG A 183 -10.83 -27.29 -6.64
N GLY A 184 -11.32 -27.48 -5.41
CA GLY A 184 -10.62 -28.14 -4.31
C GLY A 184 -9.58 -27.26 -3.60
N ASP A 185 -8.85 -27.85 -2.65
CA ASP A 185 -7.81 -27.19 -1.82
C ASP A 185 -6.60 -26.63 -2.61
N ALA A 186 -6.56 -26.82 -3.93
CA ALA A 186 -5.51 -26.34 -4.81
C ALA A 186 -5.80 -24.97 -5.44
N TYR A 187 -7.03 -24.45 -5.29
CA TYR A 187 -7.37 -23.11 -5.76
C TYR A 187 -6.64 -22.06 -4.92
N ARG A 188 -5.73 -21.35 -5.56
CA ARG A 188 -5.11 -20.13 -5.06
C ARG A 188 -5.39 -19.07 -6.11
N ASP A 189 -5.92 -17.94 -5.70
CA ASP A 189 -6.27 -16.83 -6.58
C ASP A 189 -5.31 -15.65 -6.44
N ASP A 190 -4.45 -15.63 -5.42
CA ASP A 190 -3.47 -14.57 -5.20
C ASP A 190 -2.45 -14.46 -6.34
N PRO A 191 -2.47 -13.37 -7.13
CA PRO A 191 -1.51 -13.19 -8.19
C PRO A 191 -0.22 -12.57 -7.64
N TRP A 192 0.91 -12.93 -8.24
CA TRP A 192 2.19 -12.30 -7.97
C TRP A 192 2.54 -11.33 -9.08
N ARG A 193 2.72 -10.06 -8.74
CA ARG A 193 3.19 -9.05 -9.69
C ARG A 193 4.68 -8.81 -9.52
N TYR A 194 5.40 -8.90 -10.62
CA TYR A 194 6.79 -8.47 -10.73
C TYR A 194 6.86 -7.20 -11.59
N THR A 195 7.78 -6.31 -11.24
CA THR A 195 7.99 -5.05 -11.96
C THR A 195 9.48 -4.80 -12.10
N ILE A 196 9.91 -4.54 -13.34
CA ILE A 196 11.26 -4.09 -13.66
C ILE A 196 11.11 -2.68 -14.25
N GLY A 197 11.72 -1.69 -13.59
CA GLY A 197 11.58 -0.29 -13.95
C GLY A 197 12.92 0.42 -14.12
N LEU A 198 12.94 1.43 -14.99
CA LEU A 198 14.01 2.41 -15.09
C LEU A 198 13.41 3.81 -14.95
N ASN A 199 13.83 4.51 -13.90
CA ASN A 199 13.50 5.90 -13.68
C ASN A 199 14.68 6.77 -14.09
N PHE A 200 14.42 7.88 -14.76
CA PHE A 200 15.40 8.91 -15.06
C PHE A 200 14.94 10.25 -14.50
N ARG A 201 15.73 10.82 -13.59
CA ARG A 201 15.58 12.19 -13.13
C ARG A 201 16.66 13.05 -13.77
N PRO A 202 16.35 13.90 -14.77
CA PRO A 202 17.32 14.84 -15.33
C PRO A 202 17.67 15.96 -14.33
N VAL A 203 16.71 16.32 -13.47
CA VAL A 203 16.81 17.26 -12.35
C VAL A 203 15.95 16.72 -11.22
N GLU A 204 16.13 17.19 -9.99
CA GLU A 204 15.36 16.72 -8.83
C GLU A 204 13.84 16.77 -9.07
N LYS A 205 13.40 17.80 -9.80
CA LYS A 205 11.99 18.11 -10.03
C LYS A 205 11.26 17.34 -11.13
N THR A 206 11.96 16.54 -11.92
CA THR A 206 11.37 15.85 -13.06
C THR A 206 11.76 14.38 -13.03
N VAL A 207 10.82 13.49 -13.30
CA VAL A 207 11.08 12.06 -13.43
C VAL A 207 10.34 11.49 -14.64
N LEU A 208 11.09 10.75 -15.46
CA LEU A 208 10.59 9.86 -16.50
C LEU A 208 10.69 8.44 -15.97
N LYS A 209 9.64 7.63 -16.12
CA LYS A 209 9.64 6.23 -15.67
C LYS A 209 9.20 5.31 -16.79
N PHE A 210 9.90 4.19 -16.92
CA PHE A 210 9.57 3.11 -17.83
C PHE A 210 9.51 1.83 -17.02
N GLU A 211 8.41 1.09 -17.08
CA GLU A 211 8.21 -0.10 -16.28
C GLU A 211 7.65 -1.22 -17.15
N TYR A 212 8.19 -2.43 -16.98
CA TYR A 212 7.58 -3.65 -17.43
C TYR A 212 7.02 -4.40 -16.23
N GLN A 213 5.73 -4.71 -16.27
CA GLN A 213 5.01 -5.42 -15.22
C GLN A 213 4.54 -6.75 -15.80
N PHE A 214 4.79 -7.83 -15.09
CA PHE A 214 4.27 -9.15 -15.45
C PHE A 214 3.66 -9.83 -14.23
N TRP A 215 2.63 -10.62 -14.48
CA TRP A 215 1.92 -11.32 -13.42
C TRP A 215 2.13 -12.81 -13.55
N VAL A 216 2.21 -13.46 -12.40
CA VAL A 216 2.21 -14.91 -12.30
C VAL A 216 0.95 -15.27 -11.55
N GLU A 217 0.01 -15.83 -12.30
CA GLU A 217 -1.26 -16.30 -11.75
C GLU A 217 -1.03 -17.55 -10.90
N SER A 218 -1.85 -17.70 -9.87
CA SER A 218 -1.82 -18.86 -9.00
C SER A 218 -2.51 -20.07 -9.67
N GLY A 219 -2.12 -21.28 -9.25
CA GLY A 219 -2.55 -22.51 -9.89
C GLY A 219 -4.06 -22.74 -9.84
N GLY A 220 -4.66 -23.11 -10.97
CA GLY A 220 -6.11 -23.39 -11.07
C GLY A 220 -6.94 -22.25 -11.67
N ILE A 221 -6.28 -21.17 -12.10
CA ILE A 221 -6.84 -20.09 -12.92
C ILE A 221 -6.21 -20.17 -14.32
N ASP A 222 -6.98 -19.84 -15.36
CA ASP A 222 -6.44 -19.73 -16.72
C ASP A 222 -5.42 -18.58 -16.77
N ASP A 223 -4.26 -18.80 -17.38
CA ASP A 223 -3.27 -17.75 -17.61
C ASP A 223 -3.94 -16.56 -18.30
N ALA A 224 -3.91 -15.40 -17.65
CA ALA A 224 -4.32 -14.14 -18.23
C ALA A 224 -3.10 -13.43 -18.83
N ASP A 225 -3.17 -13.04 -20.10
CA ASP A 225 -2.17 -12.14 -20.68
C ASP A 225 -2.42 -10.71 -20.17
N ASN A 226 -1.74 -10.37 -19.08
CA ASN A 226 -1.93 -9.12 -18.35
C ASN A 226 -0.61 -8.37 -18.12
N ASP A 227 0.43 -8.73 -18.88
CA ASP A 227 1.70 -8.03 -18.93
C ASP A 227 1.52 -6.62 -19.48
N ARG A 228 2.25 -5.65 -18.92
CA ARG A 228 2.09 -4.23 -19.25
C ARG A 228 3.42 -3.52 -19.34
N PHE A 229 3.54 -2.69 -20.38
CA PHE A 229 4.53 -1.63 -20.44
C PHE A 229 3.89 -0.31 -20.00
N VAL A 230 4.45 0.33 -18.98
CA VAL A 230 3.95 1.59 -18.43
C VAL A 230 5.03 2.65 -18.60
N CYS A 231 4.64 3.80 -19.16
CA CYS A 231 5.49 4.98 -19.25
C CYS A 231 4.81 6.14 -18.53
N SER A 232 5.56 6.86 -17.69
CA SER A 232 5.04 8.05 -17.01
C SER A 232 6.06 9.17 -16.95
N LEU A 233 5.55 10.40 -16.88
CA LEU A 233 6.30 11.63 -16.69
C LEU A 233 5.64 12.41 -15.56
N ALA A 234 6.42 12.81 -14.57
CA ALA A 234 5.98 13.75 -13.55
C ALA A 234 7.00 14.89 -13.44
N THR A 235 6.48 16.12 -13.35
CA THR A 235 7.28 17.33 -13.16
C THR A 235 6.53 18.29 -12.26
N TYR A 236 7.26 19.02 -11.42
CA TYR A 236 6.69 20.04 -10.54
C TYR A 236 7.46 21.36 -10.67
N PHE A 237 6.74 22.47 -10.54
CA PHE A 237 7.23 23.83 -10.81
C PHE A 237 7.42 24.58 -9.49
#